data_AF-A0A350MUE9-F1
#
_entry.id   AF-A0A350MUE9-F1
#
_cell.length_a   1.000
_cell.length_b   1.000
_cell.length_c   1.000
_cell.angle_alpha   90.00
_cell.angle_beta   90.00
_cell.angle_gamma   90.00
#
_symmetry.space_group_name_H-M   'P 1'
#
loop_
_entity.id
_entity.type
_entity.pdbx_description
1 polymer ?
#
loop_
_entity_poly.entity_id
_entity_poly.type
_entity_poly.pdbx_seq_one_letter_code
_entity_poly.pdbx_strand_id
1 'polypeptide(L)'
;ILFLIPVPWLGPVLAPVLVSLALILAALTILWFEEVERPLRFSRGSWLLEILAGLIVFLSFVWNFGVILRSEIPTKFPWSIFLLGFILGICIFAREVVRHLK
;
A
#
# COMPACT_ATOMS: atom_id res chain seq x y z
N ILE A 1 16.50 -5.14 12.73
CA ILE A 1 16.17 -6.04 11.60
C ILE A 1 14.87 -6.75 11.98
N LEU A 2 13.78 -6.55 11.23
CA LEU A 2 12.57 -7.36 11.40
C LEU A 2 12.85 -8.70 10.69
N PHE A 3 13.00 -9.77 11.48
CA PHE A 3 13.60 -11.04 11.05
C PHE A 3 12.74 -11.92 10.13
N LEU A 4 11.57 -11.47 9.70
CA LEU A 4 10.66 -12.33 8.92
C LEU A 4 11.04 -12.44 7.44
N ILE A 5 11.66 -11.39 6.87
CA ILE A 5 12.13 -11.36 5.48
C ILE A 5 13.51 -10.69 5.48
N PRO A 6 14.61 -11.37 5.09
CA PRO A 6 15.97 -10.83 5.13
C PRO A 6 16.26 -9.88 3.96
N VAL A 7 15.32 -8.96 3.70
CA VAL A 7 15.44 -7.90 2.71
C VAL A 7 15.35 -6.57 3.49
N PRO A 8 16.32 -5.66 3.37
CA PRO A 8 16.23 -4.33 3.94
C PRO A 8 15.15 -3.53 3.21
N TRP A 9 14.18 -3.02 3.96
CA TRP A 9 13.10 -2.19 3.41
C TRP A 9 13.58 -0.75 3.51
N LEU A 10 14.28 -0.30 2.49
CA LEU A 10 14.86 1.04 2.48
C LEU A 10 13.81 2.05 2.04
N GLY A 11 13.60 3.06 2.87
CA GLY A 11 12.76 4.18 2.51
C GLY A 11 12.81 5.29 3.55
N PRO A 12 12.44 6.52 3.17
CA PRO A 12 12.23 7.60 4.12
C PRO A 12 11.09 7.23 5.06
N VAL A 13 11.16 7.65 6.32
CA VAL A 13 10.13 7.39 7.35
C VAL A 13 8.73 7.79 6.90
N LEU A 14 8.62 8.79 6.01
CA LEU A 14 7.35 9.25 5.45
C LEU A 14 6.61 8.16 4.67
N ALA A 15 7.29 7.30 3.90
CA ALA A 15 6.63 6.30 3.08
C ALA A 15 5.81 5.28 3.90
N PRO A 16 6.37 4.60 4.94
CA PRO A 16 5.57 3.72 5.78
C PRO A 16 4.51 4.47 6.60
N VAL A 17 4.77 5.72 7.03
CA VAL A 17 3.76 6.54 7.73
C VAL A 17 2.53 6.80 6.84
N LEU A 18 2.73 7.12 5.56
CA LEU A 18 1.64 7.30 4.60
C LEU A 18 0.83 6.01 4.38
N VAL A 19 1.52 4.87 4.26
CA VAL A 19 0.87 3.55 4.15
C VAL A 19 0.05 3.25 5.39
N SER A 20 0.60 3.45 6.59
CA SER A 20 -0.13 3.26 7.85
C SER A 20 -1.36 4.16 7.94
N LEU A 21 -1.25 5.43 7.57
CA LEU A 21 -2.38 6.36 7.58
C LEU A 21 -3.49 5.89 6.63
N ALA A 22 -3.15 5.46 5.41
CA ALA A 22 -4.12 4.94 4.45
C ALA A 22 -4.82 3.68 4.97
N LEU A 23 -4.07 2.74 5.56
CA LEU A 23 -4.64 1.52 6.14
C LEU A 23 -5.56 1.81 7.32
N ILE A 24 -5.19 2.75 8.20
CA ILE A 24 -6.03 3.18 9.32
C ILE A 24 -7.34 3.79 8.79
N LEU A 25 -7.27 4.70 7.81
CA LEU A 25 -8.46 5.30 7.22
C LEU A 25 -9.35 4.27 6.52
N ALA A 26 -8.75 3.30 5.81
CA ALA A 26 -9.48 2.21 5.19
C ALA A 26 -10.19 1.34 6.25
N ALA A 27 -9.51 0.98 7.33
CA ALA A 27 -10.08 0.21 8.43
C ALA A 27 -11.24 0.96 9.11
N LEU A 28 -11.07 2.25 9.42
CA LEU A 28 -12.12 3.09 9.99
C LEU A 28 -13.34 3.16 9.06
N THR A 29 -13.11 3.27 7.74
CA THR A 29 -14.19 3.29 6.75
C THR A 29 -14.93 1.96 6.73
N ILE A 30 -14.22 0.83 6.66
CA ILE A 30 -14.82 -0.50 6.66
C ILE A 30 -15.66 -0.72 7.93
N LEU A 31 -15.12 -0.37 9.09
CA LEU A 31 -15.79 -0.55 10.38
C LEU A 31 -17.05 0.32 10.49
N TRP A 32 -17.00 1.56 10.01
CA TRP A 32 -18.18 2.43 9.97
C TRP A 32 -19.32 1.85 9.12
N PHE A 33 -19.00 1.27 7.95
CA PHE A 33 -19.99 0.61 7.10
C PHE A 33 -20.57 -0.67 7.73
N GLU A 34 -19.78 -1.37 8.53
CA GLU A 34 -20.22 -2.54 9.29
C GLU A 34 -21.19 -2.15 10.41
N GLU A 35 -20.93 -1.05 11.13
CA GLU A 35 -21.81 -0.51 12.18
C GLU A 35 -23.19 -0.08 11.65
N VAL A 36 -23.27 0.45 10.42
CA VAL A 36 -24.54 0.87 9.80
C VAL A 36 -25.24 -0.27 9.04
N GLU A 37 -24.89 -1.53 9.32
CA GLU A 37 -25.45 -2.75 8.71
C GLU A 37 -25.32 -2.80 7.18
N ARG A 38 -24.32 -2.11 6.60
CA ARG A 38 -24.05 -2.07 5.15
C ARG A 38 -22.60 -2.46 4.86
N PRO A 39 -22.19 -3.71 5.15
CA PRO A 39 -20.79 -4.11 5.02
C PRO A 39 -20.29 -3.95 3.59
N LEU A 40 -19.11 -3.34 3.44
CA LEU A 40 -18.45 -3.17 2.14
C LEU A 40 -18.06 -4.54 1.57
N ARG A 41 -18.66 -4.91 0.42
CA ARG A 41 -18.37 -6.17 -0.27
C ARG A 41 -17.46 -5.94 -1.46
N PHE A 42 -16.18 -6.27 -1.26
CA PHE A 42 -15.20 -6.21 -2.33
C PHE A 42 -15.35 -7.40 -3.29
N SER A 43 -15.48 -7.10 -4.59
CA SER A 43 -15.42 -8.13 -5.63
C SER A 43 -14.02 -8.76 -5.72
N ARG A 44 -13.93 -10.01 -6.18
CA ARG A 44 -12.64 -10.70 -6.39
C ARG A 44 -11.67 -9.89 -7.26
N GLY A 45 -12.19 -9.20 -8.28
CA GLY A 45 -11.39 -8.33 -9.14
C GLY A 45 -10.84 -7.11 -8.41
N SER A 46 -11.61 -6.51 -7.50
CA SER A 46 -11.15 -5.36 -6.71
C SER A 46 -10.10 -5.76 -5.68
N TRP A 47 -10.28 -6.93 -5.05
CA TRP A 47 -9.25 -7.54 -4.20
C TRP A 47 -7.94 -7.77 -4.96
N LEU A 48 -8.01 -8.32 -6.17
CA LEU A 48 -6.81 -8.54 -6.99
C LEU A 48 -6.10 -7.23 -7.31
N LEU A 49 -6.85 -6.19 -7.68
CA LEU A 49 -6.30 -4.87 -7.97
C LEU A 49 -5.66 -4.24 -6.72
N GLU A 50 -6.27 -4.38 -5.54
CA GLU A 50 -5.72 -3.87 -4.28
C GLU A 50 -4.41 -4.58 -3.90
N ILE A 51 -4.36 -5.91 -4.07
CA ILE A 51 -3.14 -6.70 -3.87
C ILE A 51 -2.04 -6.26 -4.83
N LEU A 52 -2.38 -6.02 -6.11
CA LEU A 52 -1.42 -5.53 -7.10
C LEU A 52 -0.90 -4.13 -6.73
N ALA A 53 -1.77 -3.22 -6.26
CA ALA A 53 -1.36 -1.91 -5.78
C ALA A 53 -0.41 -2.01 -4.58
N GLY A 54 -0.75 -2.86 -3.60
CA GLY A 54 0.11 -3.15 -2.45
C GLY A 54 1.47 -3.75 -2.85
N LEU A 55 1.49 -4.63 -3.86
CA LEU A 55 2.74 -5.19 -4.39
C LEU A 55 3.61 -4.12 -5.06
N ILE A 56 3.02 -3.18 -5.80
CA ILE A 56 3.77 -2.04 -6.38
C ILE A 56 4.38 -1.17 -5.28
N VAL A 57 3.62 -0.88 -4.21
CA VAL A 57 4.15 -0.18 -3.03
C VAL A 57 5.30 -0.97 -2.41
N PHE A 58 5.15 -2.27 -2.21
CA PHE A 58 6.20 -3.13 -1.66
C PHE A 58 7.47 -3.13 -2.53
N LEU A 59 7.32 -3.22 -3.85
CA LEU A 59 8.45 -3.17 -4.79
C LEU A 59 9.25 -1.87 -4.66
N SER A 60 8.62 -0.76 -4.30
CA SER A 60 9.33 0.51 -4.06
C SER A 60 10.33 0.43 -2.89
N PHE A 61 10.01 -0.34 -1.85
CA PHE A 61 10.88 -0.54 -0.68
C PHE A 61 12.06 -1.49 -0.95
N VAL A 62 11.88 -2.43 -1.88
CA VAL A 62 12.86 -3.46 -2.21
C VAL A 62 13.70 -3.09 -3.44
N TRP A 63 13.29 -2.08 -4.20
CA TRP A 63 13.94 -1.68 -5.47
C TRP A 63 15.47 -1.55 -5.39
N ASN A 64 15.96 -0.95 -4.30
CA ASN A 64 17.39 -0.69 -4.11
C ASN A 64 18.15 -1.85 -3.43
N PHE A 65 17.51 -2.99 -3.18
CA PHE A 65 18.13 -4.13 -2.52
C PHE A 65 19.42 -4.59 -3.23
N GLY A 66 19.38 -4.65 -4.57
CA GLY A 66 20.53 -5.07 -5.39
C GLY A 66 21.72 -4.10 -5.36
N VAL A 67 21.51 -2.83 -4.97
CA VAL A 67 22.58 -1.82 -4.83
C VAL A 67 23.33 -2.04 -3.51
N ILE A 68 22.59 -2.33 -2.43
CA ILE A 68 23.16 -2.62 -1.11
C ILE A 68 23.97 -3.93 -1.14
N LEU A 69 23.50 -4.93 -1.89
CA LEU A 69 24.24 -6.19 -2.11
C LEU A 69 25.62 -5.94 -2.73
N ARG A 70 25.80 -4.86 -3.49
CA ARG A 70 27.08 -4.42 -4.06
C ARG A 70 27.86 -3.49 -3.13
N SER A 71 27.38 -3.27 -1.89
CA SER A 71 27.90 -2.30 -0.93
C SER A 71 27.91 -0.85 -1.43
N GLU A 72 27.05 -0.54 -2.40
CA GLU A 72 26.87 0.82 -2.91
C GLU A 72 25.82 1.57 -2.09
N ILE A 73 25.99 2.89 -1.94
CA ILE A 73 25.02 3.74 -1.23
C ILE A 73 23.86 4.03 -2.19
N PRO A 74 22.62 3.59 -1.88
CA PRO A 74 21.46 3.90 -2.71
C PRO A 74 21.23 5.40 -2.73
N THR A 75 21.14 5.98 -3.92
CA THR A 75 21.08 7.44 -4.07
C THR A 75 19.70 8.02 -3.79
N LYS A 76 18.61 7.32 -4.16
CA LYS A 76 17.23 7.81 -4.02
C LYS A 76 16.21 6.68 -3.82
N PHE A 77 15.21 6.92 -2.98
CA PHE A 77 14.00 6.08 -2.90
C PHE A 77 13.13 6.27 -4.14
N PRO A 78 12.59 5.21 -4.77
CA PRO A 78 11.79 5.29 -5.99
C PRO A 78 10.36 5.79 -5.71
N TRP A 79 10.25 7.07 -5.37
CA TRP A 79 8.97 7.72 -5.06
C TRP A 79 7.91 7.57 -6.15
N SER A 80 8.29 7.51 -7.42
CA SER A 80 7.36 7.31 -8.53
C SER A 80 6.63 5.96 -8.45
N ILE A 81 7.36 4.88 -8.13
CA ILE A 81 6.79 3.54 -7.98
C ILE A 81 5.90 3.49 -6.74
N PHE A 82 6.37 4.06 -5.63
CA PHE A 82 5.59 4.19 -4.40
C PHE A 82 4.26 4.92 -4.64
N LEU A 83 4.32 6.13 -5.22
CA LEU A 83 3.14 6.96 -5.47
C LEU A 83 2.19 6.30 -6.45
N LEU A 84 2.70 5.60 -7.48
CA LEU A 84 1.86 4.86 -8.41
C LEU A 84 1.04 3.80 -7.68
N GLY A 85 1.69 2.93 -6.90
CA GLY A 85 1.00 1.89 -6.13
C GLY A 85 0.05 2.49 -5.09
N PHE A 86 0.48 3.53 -4.39
CA PHE A 86 -0.29 4.17 -3.32
C PHE A 86 -1.55 4.87 -3.85
N ILE A 87 -1.43 5.66 -4.91
CA ILE A 87 -2.57 6.34 -5.55
C ILE A 87 -3.51 5.31 -6.16
N LEU A 88 -2.99 4.25 -6.80
CA LEU A 88 -3.82 3.18 -7.35
C LEU A 88 -4.66 2.53 -6.25
N GLY A 89 -4.06 2.14 -5.12
CA GLY A 89 -4.79 1.53 -3.99
C GLY A 89 -5.88 2.46 -3.43
N ILE A 90 -5.54 3.74 -3.17
CA ILE A 90 -6.53 4.73 -2.73
C ILE A 90 -7.69 4.86 -3.72
N CYS A 91 -7.39 4.94 -5.02
CA CYS A 91 -8.42 5.07 -6.06
C CYS A 91 -9.31 3.83 -6.17
N ILE A 92 -8.74 2.62 -6.07
CA ILE A 92 -9.50 1.36 -6.11
C ILE A 92 -10.41 1.27 -4.88
N PHE A 93 -9.87 1.49 -3.68
CA PHE A 93 -10.65 1.50 -2.45
C PHE A 93 -11.76 2.55 -2.48
N ALA A 94 -11.45 3.79 -2.82
CA ALA A 94 -12.42 4.88 -2.91
C ALA A 94 -13.53 4.58 -3.93
N ARG A 95 -13.18 3.96 -5.07
CA ARG A 95 -14.17 3.54 -6.07
C ARG A 95 -15.15 2.50 -5.49
N GLU A 96 -14.66 1.52 -4.75
CA GLU A 96 -15.53 0.51 -4.13
C GLU A 96 -16.42 1.10 -3.04
N VAL A 97 -15.91 2.05 -2.25
CA VAL A 97 -16.72 2.82 -1.28
C VAL A 97 -17.82 3.62 -1.98
N VAL A 98 -17.48 4.38 -3.02
CA VAL A 98 -18.46 5.19 -3.79
C VAL A 98 -19.50 4.31 -4.49
N ARG A 99 -19.10 3.13 -4.97
CA ARG A 99 -20.03 2.15 -5.55
C ARG A 99 -21.03 1.61 -4.53
N HIS A 100 -20.66 1.50 -3.26
CA HIS A 100 -21.55 1.05 -2.18
C HIS A 100 -22.46 2.15 -1.64
N LEU A 101 -22.11 3.42 -1.83
CA LEU A 101 -22.95 4.55 -1.42
C LEU A 101 -24.08 4.84 -2.42
N LYS A 102 -23.98 4.34 -3.66
CA LYS A 102 -25.00 4.46 -4.70
C LYS A 102 -25.99 3.31 -4.63
#